data_AF-A0A374VBQ6-F1
#
_entry.id   AF-A0A374VBQ6-F1
#
_cell.length_a   1.000
_cell.length_b   1.000
_cell.length_c   1.000
_cell.angle_alpha   90.00
_cell.angle_beta   90.00
_cell.angle_gamma   90.00
#
_symmetry.space_group_name_H-M   'P 1'
#
loop_
_entity.id
_entity.type
_entity.pdbx_description
1 polymer ?
#
loop_
_entity_poly.entity_id
_entity_poly.type
_entity_poly.pdbx_seq_one_letter_code
_entity_poly.pdbx_strand_id
1 'polypeptide(L)'
;MILFIFEGKKCEPRLFETLKHLFFTKEVEPFVCTYNSNIYSLYSKLKGYDVFENVTASGNTVTILNDILQKNGDDTLAGILEVDVSEIFLFFDYDFQESRLTLEENNRHIGEMLEYFDDETGNGKLYINYPMVESVFYTKQLPDKDYLSYDITREKCYNFKALARDFSFYNSFEHLLVSGNKNEKEEKKLLKQQVAKENWLHLTDMNVRKANFICVGVDAIPVLKENLAQSNIYENQLAKYVNTENCRVAVLNSFPIFLYDYFRDIANLC
;
A
#
# COMPACT_ATOMS: atom_id res chain seq x y z
N MET A 1 1.37 19.32 -6.55
CA MET A 1 2.18 18.38 -5.74
C MET A 1 1.41 17.08 -5.61
N ILE A 2 2.11 15.94 -5.57
CA ILE A 2 1.46 14.64 -5.32
C ILE A 2 1.68 14.26 -3.86
N LEU A 3 0.61 14.09 -3.10
CA LEU A 3 0.68 13.73 -1.69
C LEU A 3 0.58 12.21 -1.52
N PHE A 4 1.62 11.61 -0.94
CA PHE A 4 1.63 10.21 -0.53
C PHE A 4 1.50 10.12 0.98
N ILE A 5 0.49 9.38 1.45
CA ILE A 5 0.20 9.15 2.86
C ILE A 5 0.47 7.69 3.20
N PHE A 6 1.35 7.45 4.17
CA PHE A 6 1.72 6.11 4.60
C PHE A 6 1.33 5.85 6.05
N GLU A 7 0.93 4.61 6.35
CA GLU A 7 0.67 4.15 7.71
C GLU A 7 1.92 4.25 8.61
N GLY A 8 3.05 3.68 8.21
CA GLY A 8 4.28 3.62 9.00
C GLY A 8 5.36 4.66 8.66
N LYS A 9 6.20 5.00 9.66
CA LYS A 9 7.33 5.95 9.52
C LYS A 9 8.56 5.42 8.77
N LYS A 10 8.67 4.11 8.54
CA LYS A 10 9.96 3.48 8.25
C LYS A 10 10.01 2.66 6.97
N CYS A 11 9.10 1.71 6.78
CA CYS A 11 9.20 0.76 5.67
C CYS A 11 8.75 1.44 4.37
N GLU A 12 7.54 1.96 4.39
CA GLU A 12 6.81 2.57 3.29
C GLU A 12 7.56 3.79 2.72
N PRO A 13 8.05 4.76 3.54
CA PRO A 13 8.82 5.87 2.98
C PRO A 13 10.12 5.40 2.30
N ARG A 14 10.80 4.37 2.82
CA ARG A 14 12.04 3.86 2.22
C ARG A 14 11.80 3.14 0.90
N LEU A 15 10.72 2.36 0.82
CA LEU A 15 10.28 1.73 -0.42
C LEU A 15 9.91 2.81 -1.44
N PHE A 16 9.10 3.78 -1.04
CA PHE A 16 8.65 4.85 -1.91
C PHE A 16 9.80 5.72 -2.44
N GLU A 17 10.78 6.08 -1.61
CA GLU A 17 11.98 6.82 -2.07
C GLU A 17 12.74 6.05 -3.15
N THR A 18 12.75 4.72 -3.08
CA THR A 18 13.31 3.90 -4.16
C THR A 18 12.46 3.97 -5.42
N LEU A 19 11.14 3.86 -5.32
CA LEU A 19 10.23 3.99 -6.46
C LEU A 19 10.35 5.36 -7.13
N LYS A 20 10.43 6.42 -6.33
CA LYS A 20 10.69 7.80 -6.76
C LYS A 20 11.98 7.88 -7.58
N HIS A 21 13.07 7.31 -7.08
CA HIS A 21 14.35 7.31 -7.80
C HIS A 21 14.33 6.47 -9.10
N LEU A 22 13.56 5.38 -9.13
CA LEU A 22 13.57 4.42 -10.23
C LEU A 22 12.60 4.76 -11.37
N PHE A 23 11.42 5.31 -11.05
CA PHE A 23 10.29 5.38 -11.96
C PHE A 23 9.71 6.79 -12.15
N PHE A 24 9.84 7.68 -11.17
CA PHE A 24 9.36 9.06 -11.32
C PHE A 24 10.34 9.89 -12.14
N THR A 25 9.81 10.82 -12.95
CA THR A 25 10.64 11.84 -13.60
C THR A 25 11.07 12.90 -12.58
N LYS A 26 12.15 13.62 -12.88
CA LYS A 26 12.69 14.66 -11.98
C LYS A 26 11.76 15.87 -11.79
N GLU A 27 10.75 16.00 -12.64
CA GLU A 27 9.81 17.14 -12.64
C GLU A 27 8.60 16.90 -11.74
N VAL A 28 8.32 15.64 -11.38
CA VAL A 28 7.27 15.34 -10.42
C VAL A 28 7.79 15.62 -9.02
N GLU A 29 6.96 16.28 -8.21
CA GLU A 29 7.25 16.58 -6.82
C GLU A 29 6.34 15.77 -5.89
N PRO A 30 6.68 14.49 -5.60
CA PRO A 30 6.03 13.72 -4.56
C PRO A 30 6.40 14.27 -3.18
N PHE A 31 5.38 14.48 -2.37
CA PHE A 31 5.48 14.84 -0.97
C PHE A 31 4.98 13.67 -0.11
N VAL A 32 5.78 13.27 0.88
CA VAL A 32 5.49 12.11 1.72
C VAL A 32 5.05 12.58 3.10
N CYS A 33 3.90 12.07 3.54
CA CYS A 33 3.34 12.26 4.86
C CYS A 33 3.15 10.89 5.54
N THR A 34 3.52 10.77 6.81
CA THR A 34 3.35 9.52 7.58
C THR A 34 2.32 9.71 8.67
N TYR A 35 1.24 8.91 8.66
CA TYR A 35 0.10 9.04 9.57
C TYR A 35 0.35 8.41 10.94
N ASN A 36 1.12 7.32 11.01
CA ASN A 36 1.59 6.68 12.26
C ASN A 36 0.50 6.07 13.11
N SER A 37 -0.59 5.69 12.46
CA SER A 37 -1.70 4.98 13.07
C SER A 37 -2.37 4.16 11.99
N ASN A 38 -3.16 3.18 12.41
CA ASN A 38 -3.87 2.35 11.46
C ASN A 38 -4.99 3.13 10.76
N ILE A 39 -5.44 2.57 9.65
CA ILE A 39 -6.47 3.16 8.81
C ILE A 39 -7.82 3.31 9.55
N TYR A 40 -8.11 2.45 10.53
CA TYR A 40 -9.32 2.52 11.36
C TYR A 40 -9.37 3.79 12.21
N SER A 41 -8.23 4.24 12.75
CA SER A 41 -8.20 5.48 13.52
C SER A 41 -8.42 6.71 12.62
N LEU A 42 -8.00 6.65 11.36
CA LEU A 42 -8.28 7.67 10.37
C LEU A 42 -9.79 7.71 10.06
N TYR A 43 -10.40 6.55 9.83
CA TYR A 43 -11.84 6.44 9.59
C TYR A 43 -12.69 7.06 10.71
N SER A 44 -12.43 6.67 11.97
CA SER A 44 -13.21 7.14 13.12
C SER A 44 -13.17 8.66 13.25
N LYS A 45 -12.03 9.28 12.92
CA LYS A 45 -11.85 10.73 12.94
C LYS A 45 -12.56 11.41 11.76
N LEU A 46 -12.51 10.81 10.56
CA LEU A 46 -13.20 11.33 9.37
C LEU A 46 -14.72 11.36 9.55
N LYS A 47 -15.29 10.34 10.19
CA LYS A 47 -16.75 10.22 10.37
C LYS A 47 -17.27 10.81 11.67
N GLY A 48 -16.41 11.39 12.51
CA GLY A 48 -16.80 11.93 13.81
C GLY A 48 -17.40 10.87 14.76
N TYR A 49 -17.05 9.59 14.58
CA TYR A 49 -17.51 8.49 15.45
C TYR A 49 -16.73 8.41 16.76
N ASP A 50 -15.71 9.24 16.95
CA ASP A 50 -15.10 9.39 18.26
C ASP A 50 -16.11 10.11 19.17
N VAL A 51 -16.78 9.33 20.02
CA VAL A 51 -17.83 9.74 20.99
C VAL A 51 -17.36 10.89 21.92
N PHE A 52 -16.08 11.26 21.87
CA PHE A 52 -15.45 12.29 22.68
C PHE A 52 -15.20 13.63 21.97
N GLU A 53 -15.35 13.73 20.65
CA GLU A 53 -15.16 15.02 19.97
C GLU A 53 -16.23 15.25 18.90
N ASN A 54 -17.04 16.29 19.10
CA ASN A 54 -17.94 16.86 18.10
C ASN A 54 -17.13 17.48 16.95
N VAL A 55 -16.39 16.68 16.20
CA VAL A 55 -15.75 17.11 14.96
C VAL A 55 -16.66 16.64 13.83
N THR A 56 -17.61 17.49 13.48
CA THR A 56 -18.12 17.49 12.11
C THR A 56 -16.96 17.96 11.23
N ALA A 57 -16.11 17.04 10.79
CA ALA A 57 -15.04 17.35 9.86
C ALA A 57 -15.66 17.66 8.49
N SER A 58 -16.14 18.89 8.30
CA SER A 58 -16.38 19.43 6.97
C SER A 58 -15.04 19.97 6.46
N GLY A 59 -14.27 19.12 5.77
CA GLY A 59 -12.98 19.49 5.20
C GLY A 59 -12.51 18.45 4.19
N ASN A 60 -11.65 18.87 3.26
CA ASN A 60 -10.94 17.96 2.37
C ASN A 60 -9.91 17.13 3.16
N THR A 61 -9.39 16.08 2.53
CA THR A 61 -8.41 15.15 3.12
C THR A 61 -7.17 15.84 3.69
N VAL A 62 -6.65 16.87 3.00
CA VAL A 62 -5.44 17.59 3.43
C VAL A 62 -5.68 18.34 4.75
N THR A 63 -6.81 19.04 4.86
CA THR A 63 -7.19 19.76 6.09
C THR A 63 -7.39 18.80 7.25
N ILE A 64 -8.14 17.71 7.04
CA ILE A 64 -8.42 16.74 8.10
C ILE A 64 -7.12 16.08 8.58
N LEU A 65 -6.25 15.65 7.67
CA LEU A 65 -4.97 15.07 8.05
C LEU A 65 -4.07 16.06 8.78
N ASN A 66 -4.00 17.31 8.32
CA ASN A 66 -3.23 18.35 9.00
C ASN A 66 -3.73 18.56 10.44
N ASP A 67 -5.05 18.66 10.65
CA ASP A 67 -5.63 18.81 11.99
C ASP A 67 -5.27 17.62 12.89
N ILE A 68 -5.30 16.40 12.36
CA ILE A 68 -4.92 15.20 13.11
C ILE A 68 -3.44 15.19 13.47
N LEU A 69 -2.57 15.57 12.53
CA LEU A 69 -1.13 15.60 12.74
C LEU A 69 -0.73 16.70 13.74
N GLN A 70 -1.30 17.90 13.61
CA GLN A 70 -1.04 19.00 14.53
C GLN A 70 -1.47 18.67 15.97
N LYS A 71 -2.62 18.00 16.15
CA LYS A 71 -3.03 17.50 17.48
C LYS A 71 -2.01 16.56 18.12
N ASN A 72 -1.20 15.87 17.31
CA ASN A 72 -0.12 14.99 17.75
C ASN A 72 1.26 15.67 17.75
N GLY A 73 1.34 16.99 17.53
CA GLY A 73 2.58 17.75 17.47
C GLY A 73 3.40 17.52 16.21
N ASP A 74 2.76 17.13 15.10
CA ASP A 74 3.37 16.91 13.80
C ASP A 74 2.92 18.00 12.81
N ASP A 75 3.86 18.87 12.43
CA ASP A 75 3.63 20.00 11.52
C ASP A 75 3.95 19.67 10.06
N THR A 76 4.06 18.39 9.68
CA THR A 76 4.47 17.98 8.31
C THR A 76 3.57 18.57 7.22
N LEU A 77 2.26 18.69 7.46
CA LEU A 77 1.31 19.30 6.53
C LEU A 77 1.02 20.79 6.80
N ALA A 78 1.75 21.41 7.73
CA ALA A 78 1.51 22.79 8.10
C ALA A 78 1.76 23.72 6.90
N GLY A 79 0.72 24.46 6.49
CA GLY A 79 0.78 25.40 5.38
C GLY A 79 0.59 24.78 3.99
N ILE A 80 0.36 23.48 3.89
CA ILE A 80 -0.06 22.84 2.64
C ILE A 80 -1.58 23.03 2.48
N LEU A 81 -2.00 23.65 1.38
CA LEU A 81 -3.41 23.82 1.04
C LEU A 81 -3.85 22.73 0.07
N GLU A 82 -5.15 22.45 0.05
CA GLU A 82 -5.76 21.52 -0.93
C GLU A 82 -5.40 21.90 -2.37
N VAL A 83 -5.43 23.19 -2.68
CA VAL A 83 -5.14 23.71 -4.04
C VAL A 83 -3.70 23.45 -4.49
N ASP A 84 -2.79 23.16 -3.56
CA ASP A 84 -1.39 22.85 -3.85
C ASP A 84 -1.21 21.36 -4.22
N VAL A 85 -2.20 20.52 -3.89
CA VAL A 85 -2.17 19.07 -4.06
C VAL A 85 -3.02 18.67 -5.27
N SER A 86 -2.39 18.08 -6.27
CA SER A 86 -3.07 17.61 -7.49
C SER A 86 -3.61 16.20 -7.36
N GLU A 87 -2.92 15.36 -6.59
CA GLU A 87 -3.20 13.94 -6.44
C GLU A 87 -2.86 13.50 -5.01
N ILE A 88 -3.69 12.61 -4.44
CA ILE A 88 -3.51 12.04 -3.10
C ILE A 88 -3.55 10.51 -3.20
N PHE A 89 -2.52 9.85 -2.70
CA PHE A 89 -2.44 8.39 -2.61
C PHE A 89 -2.20 7.96 -1.17
N LEU A 90 -3.03 7.04 -0.67
CA LEU A 90 -2.95 6.51 0.69
C LEU A 90 -2.55 5.04 0.64
N PHE A 91 -1.51 4.62 1.37
CA PHE A 91 -1.13 3.21 1.48
C PHE A 91 -1.22 2.76 2.93
N PHE A 92 -2.07 1.79 3.17
CA PHE A 92 -2.38 1.27 4.50
C PHE A 92 -2.41 -0.25 4.50
N ASP A 93 -2.23 -0.81 5.68
CA ASP A 93 -2.30 -2.24 5.89
C ASP A 93 -3.76 -2.65 6.18
N TYR A 94 -4.17 -3.82 5.67
CA TYR A 94 -5.51 -4.34 5.95
C TYR A 94 -5.68 -4.66 7.44
N ASP A 95 -4.63 -5.22 8.05
CA ASP A 95 -4.52 -5.47 9.48
C ASP A 95 -5.76 -6.10 10.14
N PHE A 96 -6.42 -7.01 9.42
CA PHE A 96 -7.66 -7.66 9.85
C PHE A 96 -7.51 -8.59 11.07
N GLN A 97 -6.28 -8.85 11.52
CA GLN A 97 -5.99 -9.45 12.82
C GLN A 97 -6.22 -8.50 14.01
N GLU A 98 -6.31 -7.18 13.81
CA GLU A 98 -6.56 -6.23 14.90
C GLU A 98 -7.84 -6.60 15.66
N SER A 99 -7.72 -6.69 16.99
CA SER A 99 -8.74 -7.24 17.88
C SER A 99 -9.58 -6.17 18.58
N ARG A 100 -9.32 -4.88 18.31
CA ARG A 100 -10.10 -3.77 18.89
C ARG A 100 -11.57 -3.77 18.48
N LEU A 101 -11.88 -4.26 17.28
CA LEU A 101 -13.21 -4.39 16.73
C LEU A 101 -13.44 -5.83 16.25
N THR A 102 -14.70 -6.18 15.98
CA THR A 102 -15.00 -7.45 15.31
C THR A 102 -14.46 -7.43 13.88
N LEU A 103 -14.23 -8.63 13.30
CA LEU A 103 -13.78 -8.74 11.90
C LEU A 103 -14.77 -8.09 10.92
N GLU A 104 -16.07 -8.22 11.20
CA GLU A 104 -17.13 -7.62 10.38
C GLU A 104 -17.08 -6.09 10.43
N GLU A 105 -16.91 -5.50 11.60
CA GLU A 105 -16.78 -4.05 11.76
C GLU A 105 -15.52 -3.51 11.08
N ASN A 106 -14.38 -4.19 11.26
CA ASN A 106 -13.16 -3.85 10.54
C ASN A 106 -13.41 -3.87 9.03
N ASN A 107 -14.03 -4.93 8.52
CA ASN A 107 -14.28 -5.06 7.10
C ASN A 107 -15.21 -3.98 6.56
N ARG A 108 -16.28 -3.67 7.31
CA ARG A 108 -17.18 -2.58 6.96
C ARG A 108 -16.44 -1.24 6.89
N HIS A 109 -15.58 -0.93 7.85
CA HIS A 109 -14.80 0.32 7.82
C HIS A 109 -13.85 0.41 6.63
N ILE A 110 -13.14 -0.69 6.29
CA ILE A 110 -12.28 -0.72 5.11
C ILE A 110 -13.10 -0.47 3.83
N GLY A 111 -14.27 -1.11 3.70
CA GLY A 111 -15.18 -0.88 2.57
C GLY A 111 -15.60 0.60 2.46
N GLU A 112 -16.07 1.19 3.57
CA GLU A 112 -16.47 2.60 3.63
C GLU A 112 -15.32 3.56 3.33
N MET A 113 -14.07 3.19 3.67
CA MET A 113 -12.88 3.97 3.31
C MET A 113 -12.50 3.85 1.84
N LEU A 114 -12.63 2.66 1.24
CA LEU A 114 -12.40 2.48 -0.20
C LEU A 114 -13.44 3.25 -1.03
N GLU A 115 -14.67 3.37 -0.53
CA GLU A 115 -15.70 4.23 -1.15
C GLU A 115 -15.40 5.73 -0.98
N TYR A 116 -14.84 6.14 0.16
CA TYR A 116 -14.51 7.54 0.41
C TYR A 116 -13.22 7.99 -0.31
N PHE A 117 -12.25 7.09 -0.42
CA PHE A 117 -10.94 7.28 -1.02
C PHE A 117 -10.80 6.49 -2.33
N ASP A 118 -11.66 6.81 -3.30
CA ASP A 118 -11.81 6.08 -4.56
C ASP A 118 -10.93 6.62 -5.70
N ASP A 119 -10.66 7.93 -5.74
CA ASP A 119 -9.95 8.62 -6.81
C ASP A 119 -8.86 9.57 -6.29
N GLU A 120 -7.72 9.62 -7.00
CA GLU A 120 -6.55 10.39 -6.57
C GLU A 120 -6.77 11.92 -6.60
N THR A 121 -7.67 12.43 -7.43
CA THR A 121 -7.91 13.88 -7.58
C THR A 121 -8.98 14.41 -6.62
N GLY A 122 -9.75 13.52 -6.01
CA GLY A 122 -10.77 13.84 -5.01
C GLY A 122 -10.21 13.81 -3.58
N ASN A 123 -10.83 12.98 -2.73
CA ASN A 123 -10.34 12.78 -1.36
C ASN A 123 -9.05 11.95 -1.30
N GLY A 124 -8.62 11.38 -2.43
CA GLY A 124 -7.44 10.54 -2.55
C GLY A 124 -7.80 9.09 -2.81
N LYS A 125 -6.82 8.32 -3.28
CA LYS A 125 -6.99 6.92 -3.66
C LYS A 125 -6.32 6.00 -2.64
N LEU A 126 -7.10 5.11 -2.04
CA LEU A 126 -6.63 4.19 -1.02
C LEU A 126 -6.13 2.87 -1.63
N TYR A 127 -4.91 2.50 -1.26
CA TYR A 127 -4.20 1.28 -1.62
C TYR A 127 -3.96 0.42 -0.38
N ILE A 128 -4.31 -0.88 -0.45
CA ILE A 128 -4.28 -1.78 0.71
C ILE A 128 -3.23 -2.89 0.55
N ASN A 129 -2.35 -3.03 1.56
CA ASN A 129 -1.47 -4.19 1.67
C ASN A 129 -2.19 -5.35 2.37
N TYR A 130 -1.98 -6.56 1.87
CA TYR A 130 -2.59 -7.78 2.39
C TYR A 130 -1.52 -8.78 2.87
N PRO A 131 -1.38 -9.02 4.18
CA PRO A 131 -2.05 -8.31 5.29
C PRO A 131 -1.42 -6.96 5.65
N MET A 132 -0.13 -6.77 5.35
CA MET A 132 0.67 -5.60 5.75
C MET A 132 1.85 -5.35 4.80
N VAL A 133 2.58 -4.25 4.97
CA VAL A 133 3.68 -3.84 4.06
C VAL A 133 4.73 -4.95 3.82
N GLU A 134 5.00 -5.82 4.79
CA GLU A 134 5.93 -6.95 4.63
C GLU A 134 5.54 -7.93 3.50
N SER A 135 4.29 -7.88 3.03
CA SER A 135 3.83 -8.64 1.86
C SER A 135 4.66 -8.35 0.60
N VAL A 136 5.30 -7.17 0.51
CA VAL A 136 6.15 -6.78 -0.63
C VAL A 136 7.33 -7.73 -0.85
N PHE A 137 7.85 -8.33 0.22
CA PHE A 137 8.97 -9.28 0.14
C PHE A 137 8.56 -10.70 0.54
N TYR A 138 7.26 -10.99 0.67
CA TYR A 138 6.74 -12.33 0.98
C TYR A 138 6.79 -13.25 -0.25
N THR A 139 8.00 -13.65 -0.61
CA THR A 139 8.30 -14.36 -1.87
C THR A 139 9.57 -15.20 -1.73
N LYS A 140 9.69 -16.24 -2.54
CA LYS A 140 10.96 -16.95 -2.76
C LYS A 140 11.84 -16.12 -3.70
N GLN A 141 12.75 -16.77 -4.42
CA GLN A 141 13.64 -16.08 -5.35
C GLN A 141 12.80 -15.48 -6.48
N LEU A 142 13.06 -14.21 -6.82
CA LEU A 142 12.35 -13.53 -7.90
C LEU A 142 12.88 -13.97 -9.30
N PRO A 143 12.00 -14.22 -10.29
CA PRO A 143 10.54 -14.32 -10.16
C PRO A 143 10.11 -15.64 -9.49
N ASP A 144 9.07 -15.57 -8.65
CA ASP A 144 8.54 -16.72 -7.91
C ASP A 144 7.23 -17.20 -8.53
N LYS A 145 7.25 -18.39 -9.13
CA LYS A 145 6.11 -19.00 -9.81
C LYS A 145 5.00 -19.45 -8.85
N ASP A 146 5.34 -19.67 -7.59
CA ASP A 146 4.38 -20.16 -6.61
C ASP A 146 3.64 -19.01 -5.90
N TYR A 147 4.05 -17.76 -6.12
CA TYR A 147 3.50 -16.57 -5.45
C TYR A 147 1.97 -16.44 -5.57
N LEU A 148 1.41 -16.87 -6.69
CA LEU A 148 -0.03 -16.90 -6.94
C LEU A 148 -0.80 -17.65 -5.83
N SER A 149 -0.19 -18.71 -5.29
CA SER A 149 -0.79 -19.58 -4.28
C SER A 149 -0.64 -19.08 -2.84
N TYR A 150 0.14 -18.02 -2.59
CA TYR A 150 0.49 -17.62 -1.23
C TYR A 150 -0.68 -16.93 -0.53
N ASP A 151 -1.18 -17.56 0.53
CA ASP A 151 -2.18 -17.01 1.44
C ASP A 151 -1.75 -17.22 2.89
N ILE A 152 -2.33 -16.44 3.80
CA ILE A 152 -2.02 -16.49 5.21
C ILE A 152 -3.32 -16.46 6.03
N THR A 153 -3.40 -17.34 7.04
CA THR A 153 -4.55 -17.35 7.96
C THR A 153 -4.50 -16.15 8.89
N ARG A 154 -5.67 -15.66 9.31
CA ARG A 154 -5.79 -14.52 10.24
C ARG A 154 -4.99 -14.70 11.52
N GLU A 155 -4.97 -15.91 12.07
CA GLU A 155 -4.18 -16.25 13.27
C GLU A 155 -2.68 -16.00 13.06
N LYS A 156 -2.14 -16.34 11.90
CA LYS A 156 -0.71 -16.13 11.60
C LYS A 156 -0.37 -14.67 11.33
N CYS A 157 -1.37 -13.84 11.01
CA CYS A 157 -1.15 -12.42 10.71
C CYS A 157 -0.60 -11.62 11.90
N TYR A 158 -0.92 -12.01 13.15
CA TYR A 158 -0.34 -11.38 14.35
C TYR A 158 1.19 -11.40 14.39
N ASN A 159 1.81 -12.39 13.74
CA ASN A 159 3.26 -12.54 13.67
C ASN A 159 3.77 -12.49 12.21
N PHE A 160 3.00 -11.88 11.30
CA PHE A 160 3.31 -11.90 9.87
C PHE A 160 4.69 -11.31 9.57
N LYS A 161 5.10 -10.25 10.27
CA LYS A 161 6.44 -9.65 10.08
C LYS A 161 7.58 -10.65 10.29
N ALA A 162 7.53 -11.46 11.35
CA ALA A 162 8.54 -12.49 11.58
C ALA A 162 8.38 -13.63 10.56
N LEU A 163 7.14 -14.02 10.28
CA LEU A 163 6.83 -15.07 9.32
C LEU A 163 7.32 -14.72 7.91
N ALA A 164 7.18 -13.48 7.47
CA ALA A 164 7.69 -12.98 6.19
C ALA A 164 9.21 -13.07 6.15
N ARG A 165 9.91 -12.62 7.20
CA ARG A 165 11.37 -12.75 7.28
C ARG A 165 11.83 -14.21 7.18
N ASP A 166 11.13 -15.12 7.84
CA ASP A 166 11.55 -16.52 7.96
C ASP A 166 11.14 -17.35 6.73
N PHE A 167 10.02 -17.00 6.08
CA PHE A 167 9.55 -17.65 4.86
C PHE A 167 10.32 -17.18 3.62
N SER A 168 10.59 -15.88 3.52
CA SER A 168 11.07 -15.28 2.27
C SER A 168 12.51 -15.65 1.94
N PHE A 169 12.81 -15.73 0.64
CA PHE A 169 14.19 -15.88 0.18
C PHE A 169 15.02 -14.65 0.56
N TYR A 170 14.41 -13.46 0.47
CA TYR A 170 14.96 -12.22 0.96
C TYR A 170 14.40 -11.95 2.36
N ASN A 171 15.26 -12.00 3.38
CA ASN A 171 14.87 -11.79 4.77
C ASN A 171 14.40 -10.35 5.10
N SER A 172 14.43 -9.44 4.12
CA SER A 172 14.04 -8.04 4.25
C SER A 172 13.85 -7.41 2.87
N PHE A 173 13.32 -6.19 2.86
CA PHE A 173 13.13 -5.38 1.66
C PHE A 173 14.42 -4.75 1.10
N GLU A 174 15.61 -5.04 1.65
CA GLU A 174 16.87 -4.42 1.20
C GLU A 174 17.20 -4.69 -0.28
N HIS A 175 16.75 -5.82 -0.83
CA HIS A 175 16.88 -6.16 -2.26
C HIS A 175 16.05 -5.27 -3.19
N LEU A 176 15.14 -4.46 -2.63
CA LEU A 176 14.28 -3.53 -3.34
C LEU A 176 14.78 -2.09 -3.26
N LEU A 177 15.89 -1.83 -2.56
CA LEU A 177 16.36 -0.47 -2.29
C LEU A 177 17.51 -0.05 -3.21
N VAL A 178 17.51 1.22 -3.59
CA VAL A 178 18.71 1.88 -4.14
C VAL A 178 19.71 2.25 -3.03
N SER A 179 20.95 2.49 -3.40
CA SER A 179 21.99 2.84 -2.44
C SER A 179 21.80 4.26 -1.88
N GLY A 180 21.59 4.37 -0.58
CA GLY A 180 21.67 5.65 0.15
C GLY A 180 23.09 6.06 0.55
N ASN A 181 24.11 5.22 0.29
CA ASN A 181 25.47 5.48 0.74
C ASN A 181 26.22 6.37 -0.27
N LYS A 182 26.45 7.63 0.10
CA LYS A 182 27.18 8.61 -0.72
C LYS A 182 28.60 8.15 -1.09
N ASN A 183 29.25 7.37 -0.23
CA ASN A 183 30.62 6.88 -0.39
C ASN A 183 30.72 5.54 -1.15
N GLU A 184 29.60 4.95 -1.56
CA GLU A 184 29.62 3.72 -2.36
C GLU A 184 30.11 4.01 -3.79
N LYS A 185 30.94 3.12 -4.36
CA LYS A 185 31.42 3.26 -5.73
C LYS A 185 30.25 3.33 -6.72
N GLU A 186 30.33 4.22 -7.71
CA GLU A 186 29.26 4.45 -8.70
C GLU A 186 28.82 3.17 -9.43
N GLU A 187 29.75 2.31 -9.82
CA GLU A 187 29.44 1.01 -10.44
C GLU A 187 28.54 0.14 -9.55
N LYS A 188 28.80 0.12 -8.24
CA LYS A 188 28.00 -0.66 -7.29
C LYS A 188 26.64 -0.02 -7.04
N LYS A 189 26.54 1.32 -7.06
CA LYS A 189 25.25 2.03 -7.00
C LYS A 189 24.39 1.68 -8.22
N LEU A 190 24.99 1.71 -9.41
CA LEU A 190 24.30 1.38 -10.66
C LEU A 190 23.81 -0.08 -10.66
N LEU A 191 24.65 -1.03 -10.23
CA LEU A 191 24.26 -2.43 -10.14
C LEU A 191 23.09 -2.62 -9.16
N LYS A 192 23.12 -2.00 -7.98
CA LYS A 192 22.01 -2.06 -7.03
C LYS A 192 20.74 -1.45 -7.59
N GLN A 193 20.85 -0.31 -8.28
CA GLN A 193 19.73 0.33 -8.93
C GLN A 193 19.09 -0.58 -9.99
N GLN A 194 19.92 -1.25 -10.81
CA GLN A 194 19.43 -2.22 -11.80
C GLN A 194 18.73 -3.40 -11.14
N VAL A 195 19.36 -4.02 -10.14
CA VAL A 195 18.78 -5.16 -9.40
C VAL A 195 17.47 -4.76 -8.72
N ALA A 196 17.42 -3.61 -8.04
CA ALA A 196 16.20 -3.12 -7.41
C ALA A 196 15.09 -2.91 -8.45
N LYS A 197 15.41 -2.31 -9.60
CA LYS A 197 14.45 -2.09 -10.69
C LYS A 197 13.91 -3.41 -11.24
N GLU A 198 14.78 -4.37 -11.54
CA GLU A 198 14.39 -5.70 -12.01
C GLU A 198 13.50 -6.43 -10.99
N ASN A 199 13.85 -6.37 -9.69
CA ASN A 199 13.03 -6.95 -8.63
C ASN A 199 11.65 -6.30 -8.51
N TRP A 200 11.57 -4.97 -8.60
CA TRP A 200 10.28 -4.26 -8.60
C TRP A 200 9.42 -4.65 -9.81
N LEU A 201 10.01 -4.79 -11.00
CA LEU A 201 9.26 -5.23 -12.19
C LEU A 201 8.73 -6.67 -12.03
N HIS A 202 9.52 -7.59 -11.48
CA HIS A 202 9.05 -8.94 -11.15
C HIS A 202 7.91 -8.92 -10.14
N LEU A 203 8.05 -8.14 -9.05
CA LEU A 203 6.99 -7.99 -8.06
C LEU A 203 5.72 -7.39 -8.67
N THR A 204 5.84 -6.42 -9.57
CA THR A 204 4.68 -5.84 -10.28
C THR A 204 3.98 -6.88 -11.14
N ASP A 205 4.69 -7.61 -12.00
CA ASP A 205 4.08 -8.67 -12.82
C ASP A 205 3.36 -9.71 -11.93
N MET A 206 4.03 -10.21 -10.90
CA MET A 206 3.49 -11.23 -10.01
C MET A 206 2.27 -10.75 -9.21
N ASN A 207 2.29 -9.51 -8.67
CA ASN A 207 1.16 -8.95 -7.92
C ASN A 207 -0.01 -8.62 -8.86
N VAL A 208 0.24 -8.09 -10.05
CA VAL A 208 -0.80 -7.76 -11.03
C VAL A 208 -1.51 -9.03 -11.50
N ARG A 209 -0.76 -10.07 -11.87
CA ARG A 209 -1.32 -11.39 -12.21
C ARG A 209 -2.14 -11.97 -11.08
N LYS A 210 -1.62 -11.90 -9.86
CA LYS A 210 -2.33 -12.40 -8.68
C LYS A 210 -3.59 -11.62 -8.36
N ALA A 211 -3.55 -10.29 -8.46
CA ALA A 211 -4.73 -9.46 -8.30
C ALA A 211 -5.79 -9.80 -9.37
N ASN A 212 -5.38 -10.00 -10.62
CA ASN A 212 -6.29 -10.44 -11.68
C ASN A 212 -6.88 -11.83 -11.40
N PHE A 213 -6.08 -12.76 -10.89
CA PHE A 213 -6.56 -14.06 -10.45
C PHE A 213 -7.55 -13.95 -9.28
N ILE A 214 -7.27 -13.11 -8.29
CA ILE A 214 -8.17 -12.83 -7.17
C ILE A 214 -9.49 -12.27 -7.68
N CYS A 215 -9.49 -11.33 -8.63
CA CYS A 215 -10.70 -10.68 -9.11
C CYS A 215 -11.49 -11.56 -10.10
N VAL A 216 -10.85 -12.08 -11.15
CA VAL A 216 -11.53 -12.75 -12.28
C VAL A 216 -11.10 -14.19 -12.52
N GLY A 217 -10.18 -14.74 -11.71
CA GLY A 217 -9.75 -16.14 -11.79
C GLY A 217 -8.75 -16.46 -12.90
N VAL A 218 -8.11 -15.44 -13.49
CA VAL A 218 -7.15 -15.61 -14.60
C VAL A 218 -5.75 -15.18 -14.17
N ASP A 219 -4.78 -16.10 -14.25
CA ASP A 219 -3.34 -15.82 -14.08
C ASP A 219 -2.76 -15.19 -15.35
N ALA A 220 -3.02 -13.91 -15.54
CA ALA A 220 -2.52 -13.09 -16.63
C ALA A 220 -2.57 -11.61 -16.23
N ILE A 221 -1.90 -10.77 -17.02
CA ILE A 221 -2.12 -9.33 -16.97
C ILE A 221 -3.59 -9.06 -17.32
N PRO A 222 -4.28 -8.18 -16.56
CA PRO A 222 -5.69 -7.94 -16.78
C PRO A 222 -5.93 -7.29 -18.15
N VAL A 223 -6.97 -7.76 -18.86
CA VAL A 223 -7.40 -7.14 -20.12
C VAL A 223 -7.90 -5.70 -19.88
N LEU A 224 -8.56 -5.47 -18.73
CA LEU A 224 -9.09 -4.18 -18.31
C LEU A 224 -8.46 -3.79 -16.97
N LYS A 225 -7.78 -2.64 -16.90
CA LYS A 225 -7.14 -2.16 -15.66
C LYS A 225 -8.12 -2.02 -14.50
N GLU A 226 -9.37 -1.64 -14.78
CA GLU A 226 -10.46 -1.51 -13.80
C GLU A 226 -10.77 -2.80 -13.03
N ASN A 227 -10.43 -3.97 -13.57
CA ASN A 227 -10.53 -5.23 -12.83
C ASN A 227 -9.68 -5.22 -11.56
N LEU A 228 -8.61 -4.43 -11.53
CA LEU A 228 -7.69 -4.30 -10.39
C LEU A 228 -7.98 -3.06 -9.52
N ALA A 229 -9.18 -2.45 -9.65
CA ALA A 229 -9.62 -1.45 -8.70
C ALA A 229 -9.53 -1.98 -7.26
N GLN A 230 -9.13 -1.12 -6.32
CA GLN A 230 -8.86 -1.55 -4.94
C GLN A 230 -10.13 -2.10 -4.25
N SER A 231 -11.30 -1.53 -4.55
CA SER A 231 -12.61 -2.08 -4.16
C SER A 231 -12.83 -3.50 -4.69
N ASN A 232 -12.58 -3.74 -5.99
CA ASN A 232 -12.72 -5.06 -6.60
C ASN A 232 -11.79 -6.11 -5.98
N ILE A 233 -10.52 -5.75 -5.73
CA ILE A 233 -9.57 -6.62 -5.04
C ILE A 233 -10.07 -6.93 -3.63
N TYR A 234 -10.51 -5.91 -2.90
CA TYR A 234 -10.98 -6.03 -1.53
C TYR A 234 -12.22 -6.93 -1.40
N GLU A 235 -13.24 -6.70 -2.22
CA GLU A 235 -14.46 -7.53 -2.23
C GLU A 235 -14.15 -9.00 -2.51
N ASN A 236 -13.23 -9.27 -3.45
CA ASN A 236 -12.83 -10.63 -3.77
C ASN A 236 -11.94 -11.25 -2.69
N GLN A 237 -11.08 -10.48 -2.02
CA GLN A 237 -10.37 -10.92 -0.81
C GLN A 237 -11.37 -11.35 0.26
N LEU A 238 -12.42 -10.55 0.49
CA LEU A 238 -13.47 -10.89 1.45
C LEU A 238 -14.21 -12.17 1.07
N ALA A 239 -14.74 -12.24 -0.16
CA ALA A 239 -15.58 -13.35 -0.61
C ALA A 239 -14.82 -14.67 -0.74
N LYS A 240 -13.58 -14.66 -1.22
CA LYS A 240 -12.82 -15.87 -1.57
C LYS A 240 -11.87 -16.35 -0.48
N TYR A 241 -11.48 -15.47 0.46
CA TYR A 241 -10.45 -15.76 1.45
C TYR A 241 -10.89 -15.46 2.88
N VAL A 242 -11.35 -14.23 3.18
CA VAL A 242 -11.58 -13.79 4.57
C VAL A 242 -12.85 -14.40 5.15
N ASN A 243 -13.97 -14.33 4.42
CA ASN A 243 -15.28 -14.83 4.85
C ASN A 243 -15.43 -16.32 4.49
N THR A 244 -14.37 -17.10 4.72
CA THR A 244 -14.35 -18.55 4.56
C THR A 244 -14.06 -19.21 5.91
N GLU A 245 -14.32 -20.52 6.02
CA GLU A 245 -14.06 -21.29 7.24
C GLU A 245 -12.61 -21.15 7.73
N ASN A 246 -11.65 -21.06 6.79
CA ASN A 246 -10.22 -20.95 7.11
C ASN A 246 -9.77 -19.52 7.45
N CYS A 247 -10.63 -18.52 7.28
CA CYS A 247 -10.40 -17.09 7.52
C CYS A 247 -8.95 -16.64 7.22
N ARG A 248 -8.68 -16.44 5.93
CA ARG A 248 -7.34 -16.15 5.40
C ARG A 248 -7.36 -14.93 4.49
N VAL A 249 -6.20 -14.47 4.09
CA VAL A 249 -6.05 -13.43 3.07
C VAL A 249 -5.01 -13.87 2.03
N ALA A 250 -5.28 -13.62 0.76
CA ALA A 250 -4.27 -13.81 -0.27
C ALA A 250 -3.20 -12.72 -0.12
N VAL A 251 -1.93 -13.13 -0.06
CA VAL A 251 -0.83 -12.17 0.10
C VAL A 251 -0.72 -11.30 -1.15
N LEU A 252 -0.81 -9.98 -1.00
CA LEU A 252 -0.75 -9.02 -2.10
C LEU A 252 -0.25 -7.69 -1.56
N ASN A 253 0.67 -7.03 -2.27
CA ASN A 253 1.19 -5.73 -1.88
C ASN A 253 0.68 -4.64 -2.82
N SER A 254 0.39 -3.46 -2.29
CA SER A 254 -0.23 -2.40 -3.08
C SER A 254 0.77 -1.50 -3.81
N PHE A 255 2.05 -1.44 -3.39
CA PHE A 255 3.08 -0.69 -4.13
C PHE A 255 3.26 -1.19 -5.57
N PRO A 256 3.42 -2.51 -5.83
CA PRO A 256 3.50 -3.00 -7.20
C PRO A 256 2.22 -2.76 -8.02
N ILE A 257 1.03 -2.81 -7.39
CA ILE A 257 -0.24 -2.50 -8.06
C ILE A 257 -0.31 -1.02 -8.45
N PHE A 258 0.09 -0.12 -7.55
CA PHE A 258 0.23 1.31 -7.84
C PHE A 258 1.18 1.54 -9.01
N LEU A 259 2.33 0.86 -9.07
CA LEU A 259 3.25 1.01 -10.19
C LEU A 259 2.60 0.67 -11.54
N TYR A 260 1.83 -0.42 -11.58
CA TYR A 260 1.09 -0.83 -12.78
C TYR A 260 -0.05 0.14 -13.15
N ASP A 261 -0.78 0.64 -12.15
CA ASP A 261 -1.89 1.56 -12.38
C ASP A 261 -1.38 2.92 -12.89
N TYR A 262 -0.41 3.49 -12.16
CA TYR A 262 0.09 4.85 -12.34
C TYR A 262 1.02 5.03 -13.54
N PHE A 263 1.97 4.10 -13.77
CA PHE A 263 2.98 4.24 -14.82
C PHE A 263 2.60 3.47 -16.09
N ARG A 264 2.29 4.20 -17.16
CA ARG A 264 1.97 3.61 -18.47
C ARG A 264 3.07 2.69 -19.01
N ASP A 265 4.33 3.09 -18.86
CA ASP A 265 5.46 2.32 -19.39
C ASP A 265 5.64 0.97 -18.66
N ILE A 266 5.32 0.92 -17.36
CA ILE A 266 5.38 -0.33 -16.58
C ILE A 266 4.25 -1.27 -17.02
N ALA A 267 3.05 -0.73 -17.24
CA ALA A 267 1.94 -1.54 -17.74
C ALA A 267 2.23 -2.22 -19.10
N ASN A 268 3.11 -1.65 -19.91
CA ASN A 268 3.54 -2.22 -21.20
C ASN A 268 4.67 -3.28 -21.06
N LEU A 269 5.33 -3.34 -19.91
CA LEU A 269 6.42 -4.29 -19.62
C LEU A 269 5.94 -5.58 -18.96
N CYS A 270 4.71 -5.58 -18.42
CA CYS A 270 4.08 -6.72 -17.76
C CYS A 270 3.35 -7.63 -18.76
#